data_AF-A0A2N5A502-F1
#
_entry.id   AF-A0A2N5A502-F1
#
_cell.length_a   1.000
_cell.length_b   1.000
_cell.length_c   1.000
_cell.angle_alpha   90.00
_cell.angle_beta   90.00
_cell.angle_gamma   90.00
#
_symmetry.space_group_name_H-M   'P 1'
#
loop_
_entity.id
_entity.type
_entity.pdbx_description
1 polymer ?
#
loop_
_entity_poly.entity_id
_entity_poly.type
_entity_poly.pdbx_seq_one_letter_code
_entity_poly.pdbx_strand_id
1 'polypeptide(L)' 'MIDKSVSALSEAIAGIHDGATIMIGGFGPAGQPTFLIDALIDPV' A
#
# COMPACT_ATOMS: atom_id res chain seq x y z
N MET A 1 19.35 -11.80 -1.99
CA MET A 1 18.20 -10.87 -1.95
C MET A 1 17.53 -11.04 -0.60
N ILE A 2 17.15 -9.96 0.08
CA ILE A 2 16.43 -10.02 1.37
C ILE A 2 14.93 -10.14 1.06
N ASP A 3 14.25 -11.07 1.73
CA ASP A 3 12.80 -11.16 1.73
C ASP A 3 12.21 -10.07 2.64
N LYS A 4 11.25 -9.31 2.12
CA LYS A 4 10.55 -8.23 2.82
C LYS A 4 9.03 -8.45 2.83
N SER A 5 8.59 -9.69 2.63
CA SER A 5 7.19 -10.05 2.82
C SER A 5 6.79 -9.82 4.28
N VAL A 6 5.55 -9.38 4.46
CA VAL A 6 4.94 -9.06 5.76
C VAL A 6 3.58 -9.73 5.84
N SER A 7 3.08 -9.93 7.05
CA SER A 7 1.89 -10.74 7.28
C SER A 7 0.57 -9.97 7.18
N ALA A 8 0.65 -8.64 7.30
CA ALA A 8 -0.51 -7.75 7.28
C ALA A 8 -0.29 -6.53 6.36
N LEU A 9 -1.40 -5.97 5.84
CA LEU A 9 -1.35 -4.77 5.01
C LEU A 9 -0.83 -3.56 5.78
N SER A 10 -1.21 -3.41 7.05
CA SER A 10 -0.75 -2.33 7.94
C SER A 10 0.77 -2.34 8.11
N GLU A 11 1.39 -3.52 8.23
CA GLU A 11 2.85 -3.67 8.27
C GLU A 11 3.50 -3.19 6.97
N ALA A 12 2.86 -3.45 5.82
CA ALA A 12 3.39 -3.06 4.51
C ALA A 12 3.36 -1.53 4.29
N ILE A 13 2.39 -0.84 4.90
CA ILE A 13 2.20 0.61 4.75
C ILE A 13 2.71 1.43 5.95
N ALA A 14 3.20 0.79 7.02
CA ALA A 14 3.54 1.45 8.29
C ALA A 14 4.56 2.61 8.19
N GLY A 15 5.34 2.68 7.12
CA GLY A 15 6.29 3.76 6.87
C GLY A 15 5.70 4.99 6.17
N ILE A 16 4.43 4.96 5.75
CA ILE A 16 3.76 6.04 5.04
C ILE A 16 3.14 7.00 6.06
N HIS A 17 3.46 8.29 5.94
CA HIS A 17 3.01 9.33 6.86
C HIS A 17 2.10 10.34 6.15
N ASP A 18 1.39 11.16 6.92
CA ASP A 18 0.57 12.25 6.40
C ASP A 18 1.38 13.19 5.51
N GLY A 19 0.78 13.63 4.41
CA GLY A 19 1.42 14.50 3.42
C GLY A 19 2.43 13.78 2.50
N ALA A 20 2.62 12.47 2.64
CA ALA A 20 3.43 11.71 1.70
C ALA A 20 2.84 11.74 0.28
N THR A 21 3.71 11.82 -0.72
CA THR A 21 3.34 11.63 -2.13
C THR A 21 3.65 10.19 -2.54
N ILE A 22 2.64 9.47 -3.01
CA ILE A 22 2.74 8.04 -3.33
C ILE A 22 2.51 7.84 -4.82
N MET A 23 3.38 7.06 -5.47
CA MET A 23 3.15 6.60 -6.84
C MET A 23 2.32 5.31 -6.82
N ILE A 24 1.20 5.32 -7.52
CA ILE A 24 0.30 4.16 -7.64
C ILE A 24 0.31 3.67 -9.09
N GLY A 25 0.69 2.40 -9.27
CA GLY A 25 0.63 1.75 -10.58
C GLY A 25 -0.79 1.31 -10.94
N GLY A 26 -1.03 1.12 -12.25
CA GLY A 26 -2.30 0.62 -12.80
C GLY A 26 -2.79 1.43 -14.01
N PHE A 27 -3.75 0.87 -14.75
CA PHE A 27 -4.50 1.56 -15.80
C PHE A 27 -6.00 1.43 -15.52
N GLY A 28 -6.58 2.45 -14.89
CA GLY A 28 -7.89 2.31 -14.24
C GLY A 28 -7.82 1.22 -13.16
N PRO A 29 -8.82 0.31 -13.06
CA PRO A 29 -8.79 -0.77 -12.08
C PRO A 29 -7.78 -1.89 -12.41
N ALA A 30 -7.29 -1.96 -13.66
CA ALA A 30 -6.39 -3.04 -14.07
C ALA A 30 -4.97 -2.81 -13.51
N GLY A 31 -4.50 -3.78 -12.71
CA GLY A 31 -3.15 -3.75 -12.12
C GLY A 31 -2.97 -2.76 -10.96
N GLN A 32 -4.06 -2.16 -10.47
CA GLN A 32 -4.02 -1.29 -9.30
C GLN A 32 -3.90 -2.12 -8.01
N PRO A 33 -3.07 -1.71 -7.03
CA PRO A 33 -2.95 -2.39 -5.74
C PRO A 33 -4.11 -2.02 -4.80
N THR A 34 -5.34 -2.39 -5.14
CA THR A 34 -6.57 -1.98 -4.44
C THR A 34 -6.51 -2.23 -2.93
N PHE A 35 -6.09 -3.42 -2.48
CA PHE A 35 -6.02 -3.72 -1.04
C PHE A 35 -5.06 -2.80 -0.26
N LEU A 36 -3.95 -2.36 -0.87
CA LEU A 36 -3.03 -1.41 -0.23
C LEU A 36 -3.60 0.01 -0.21
N ILE A 37 -4.41 0.38 -1.21
CA ILE A 37 -5.10 1.67 -1.25
C ILE A 37 -6.18 1.71 -0.18
N ASP A 38 -6.97 0.65 -0.06
CA ASP A 38 -8.02 0.55 0.96
C ASP A 38 -7.42 0.65 2.37
N ALA A 39 -6.28 -0.01 2.61
CA ALA A 39 -5.55 0.07 3.88
C ALA A 39 -5.01 1.47 4.22
N LEU A 40 -4.78 2.33 3.22
CA LEU A 40 -4.39 3.73 3.44
C LEU A 40 -5.57 4.64 3.82
N ILE A 41 -6.79 4.27 3.42
CA ILE A 41 -8.01 5.05 3.66
C ILE A 41 -8.57 4.73 5.04
N ASP A 42 -8.67 3.44 5.38
CA ASP A 42 -9.20 2.98 6.65
C ASP A 42 -8.27 1.90 7.24
N PRO A 43 -7.24 2.32 8.01
CA PRO A 43 -6.28 1.39 8.58
C PRO A 43 -6.97 0.57 9.68
N VAL A 44 -7.31 -0.68 9.34
CA VAL A 44 -7.81 -1.70 10.27
C VAL A 44 -6.74 -2.05 11.31
#